data_AF-A0A2V7KAX6-F1
#
_entry.id   AF-A0A2V7KAX6-F1
#
_cell.length_a   1.000
_cell.length_b   1.000
_cell.length_c   1.000
_cell.angle_alpha   90.00
_cell.angle_beta   90.00
_cell.angle_gamma   90.00
#
_symmetry.space_group_name_H-M   'P 1'
#
loop_
_entity.id
_entity.type
_entity.pdbx_description
1 polymer ?
#
loop_
_entity_poly.entity_id
_entity_poly.type
_entity_poly.pdbx_seq_one_letter_code
_entity_poly.pdbx_strand_id
1 'polypeptide(L)'
;MIDLERALKGQRSPEIMRIRTQMGPWGITTSPDGRWVVAANRESPQGACEGNTISIIDVDLARVGAANAEVARVRVGTDDPNGQTRPFIPSFTPNRREIIVPNFRSDNVSIVDLKRAVNGDRNPEIARIPLTRPDGREARPKGSAVTSDGHYAVISGGARVTAVPFTPSGTVWIIDLRKREVVATVTGVGNDPYGLALAEANH
;
A
#
# COMPACT_ATOMS: atom_id res chain seq x y z
N MET A 1 7.01 -16.45 -5.55
CA MET A 1 6.00 -17.42 -5.05
C MET A 1 6.72 -18.59 -4.43
N ILE A 2 6.20 -19.09 -3.33
CA ILE A 2 6.73 -20.27 -2.64
C ILE A 2 5.64 -21.34 -2.56
N ASP A 3 6.04 -22.59 -2.57
CA ASP A 3 5.19 -23.72 -2.21
C ASP A 3 5.20 -23.87 -0.68
N LEU A 4 4.06 -23.57 -0.05
CA LEU A 4 3.93 -23.58 1.40
C LEU A 4 4.10 -24.99 1.98
N GLU A 5 3.60 -26.04 1.32
CA GLU A 5 3.73 -27.40 1.82
C GLU A 5 5.19 -27.87 1.82
N ARG A 6 5.92 -27.56 0.74
CA ARG A 6 7.37 -27.84 0.67
C ARG A 6 8.13 -27.10 1.76
N ALA A 7 7.79 -25.84 2.00
CA ALA A 7 8.38 -25.05 3.08
C ALA A 7 8.10 -25.67 4.46
N LEU A 8 6.85 -26.08 4.72
CA LEU A 8 6.45 -26.73 5.99
C LEU A 8 7.11 -28.10 6.18
N LYS A 9 7.46 -28.80 5.10
CA LYS A 9 8.25 -30.05 5.12
C LYS A 9 9.75 -29.80 5.29
N GLY A 10 10.19 -28.55 5.51
CA GLY A 10 11.60 -28.20 5.75
C GLY A 10 12.46 -28.09 4.48
N GLN A 11 11.86 -28.06 3.29
CA GLN A 11 12.63 -27.82 2.07
C GLN A 11 13.21 -26.41 2.08
N ARG A 12 14.53 -26.29 1.87
CA ARG A 12 15.26 -25.00 1.92
C ARG A 12 15.04 -24.11 0.70
N SER A 13 14.59 -24.67 -0.41
CA SER A 13 14.33 -23.94 -1.67
C SER A 13 12.90 -24.18 -2.16
N PRO A 14 11.87 -23.73 -1.41
CA PRO A 14 10.48 -23.91 -1.80
C PRO A 14 10.02 -22.86 -2.83
N GLU A 15 10.93 -22.04 -3.35
CA GLU A 15 10.64 -21.06 -4.38
C GLU A 15 10.26 -21.76 -5.68
N ILE A 16 9.06 -21.45 -6.19
CA ILE A 16 8.56 -22.04 -7.44
C ILE A 16 8.56 -21.04 -8.59
N MET A 17 8.62 -19.74 -8.29
CA MET A 17 8.57 -18.70 -9.32
C MET A 17 8.95 -17.30 -8.82
N ARG A 18 9.47 -16.49 -9.74
CA ARG A 18 9.63 -15.03 -9.59
C ARG A 18 8.75 -14.30 -10.58
N ILE A 19 8.05 -13.29 -10.10
CA ILE A 19 7.29 -12.35 -10.93
C ILE A 19 8.08 -11.06 -10.96
N ARG A 20 8.43 -10.58 -12.15
CA ARG A 20 9.10 -9.30 -12.30
C ARG A 20 8.07 -8.19 -12.11
N THR A 21 8.32 -7.26 -11.19
CA THR A 21 7.61 -5.99 -11.10
C THR A 21 8.51 -4.86 -11.61
N GLN A 22 8.06 -3.60 -11.54
CA GLN A 22 8.83 -2.46 -12.04
C GLN A 22 10.19 -2.30 -11.34
N MET A 23 10.19 -1.93 -10.06
CA MET A 23 11.41 -1.68 -9.29
C MET A 23 11.09 -1.67 -7.79
N GLY A 24 12.04 -2.16 -6.99
CA GLY A 24 12.03 -2.04 -5.53
C GLY A 24 10.68 -2.32 -4.86
N PRO A 25 10.06 -3.49 -5.09
CA PRO A 25 8.83 -3.84 -4.41
C PRO A 25 9.05 -3.83 -2.89
N TRP A 26 8.17 -3.18 -2.15
CA TRP A 26 8.28 -3.07 -0.68
C TRP A 26 7.03 -3.58 0.04
N GLY A 27 5.91 -2.87 -0.13
CA GLY A 27 4.62 -3.30 0.41
C GLY A 27 3.95 -4.29 -0.53
N ILE A 28 3.28 -5.30 0.04
CA ILE A 28 2.50 -6.28 -0.70
C ILE A 28 1.18 -6.56 0.02
N THR A 29 0.11 -6.77 -0.74
CA THR A 29 -1.18 -7.22 -0.23
C THR A 29 -1.85 -8.17 -1.22
N THR A 30 -2.88 -8.87 -0.77
CA THR A 30 -3.67 -9.80 -1.57
C THR A 30 -5.14 -9.44 -1.46
N SER A 31 -5.89 -9.54 -2.57
CA SER A 31 -7.33 -9.36 -2.53
C SER A 31 -7.99 -10.39 -1.61
N PRO A 32 -9.13 -10.08 -0.97
CA PRO A 32 -9.82 -11.01 -0.08
C PRO A 32 -10.16 -12.39 -0.69
N ASP A 33 -10.27 -12.51 -2.01
CA ASP A 33 -10.50 -13.77 -2.72
C ASP A 33 -9.23 -14.45 -3.24
N GLY A 34 -8.06 -13.89 -2.96
CA GLY A 34 -6.78 -14.44 -3.41
C GLY A 34 -6.49 -14.28 -4.90
N ARG A 35 -7.37 -13.64 -5.69
CA ARG A 35 -7.17 -13.51 -7.15
C ARG A 35 -6.06 -12.53 -7.51
N TRP A 36 -5.89 -11.47 -6.73
CA TRP A 36 -5.02 -10.36 -7.06
C TRP A 36 -3.95 -10.19 -5.98
N VAL A 37 -2.71 -9.97 -6.42
CA VAL A 37 -1.63 -9.47 -5.57
C VAL A 37 -1.30 -8.06 -6.02
N VAL A 38 -1.15 -7.15 -5.05
CA VAL A 38 -0.70 -5.78 -5.32
C VAL A 38 0.64 -5.57 -4.64
N ALA A 39 1.64 -5.15 -5.41
CA ALA A 39 2.96 -4.79 -4.91
C ALA A 39 3.24 -3.31 -5.15
N ALA A 40 3.64 -2.59 -4.10
CA ALA A 40 4.04 -1.20 -4.21
C ALA A 40 5.50 -1.09 -4.67
N ASN A 41 5.71 -0.37 -5.78
CA ASN A 41 7.04 -0.10 -6.34
C ASN A 41 7.60 1.17 -5.73
N ARG A 42 8.46 1.02 -4.71
CA ARG A 42 8.89 2.10 -3.83
C ARG A 42 10.06 2.90 -4.41
N GLU A 43 11.25 2.32 -4.42
CA GLU A 43 12.49 2.95 -4.91
C GLU A 43 13.50 1.90 -5.36
N SER A 44 14.28 2.20 -6.39
CA SER A 44 15.35 1.32 -6.83
C SER A 44 16.48 1.27 -5.77
N PRO A 45 16.99 0.08 -5.42
CA PRO A 45 18.18 -0.02 -4.57
C PRO A 45 19.48 0.28 -5.34
N GLN A 46 19.44 0.28 -6.68
CA GLN A 46 20.61 0.56 -7.54
C GLN A 46 20.69 2.02 -8.01
N GLY A 47 19.66 2.84 -7.81
CA GLY A 47 19.63 4.24 -8.24
C GLY A 47 18.56 5.05 -7.52
N ALA A 48 18.73 6.38 -7.45
CA ALA A 48 17.83 7.28 -6.73
C ALA A 48 16.50 7.58 -7.45
N CYS A 49 15.89 6.58 -8.11
CA CYS A 49 14.60 6.70 -8.77
C CYS A 49 13.49 5.99 -7.98
N GLU A 50 12.32 6.61 -7.95
CA GLU A 50 11.14 6.10 -7.25
C GLU A 50 10.20 5.42 -8.26
N GLY A 51 9.61 4.29 -7.86
CA GLY A 51 8.73 3.54 -8.74
C GLY A 51 7.41 4.27 -8.99
N ASN A 52 6.89 4.95 -7.96
CA ASN A 52 5.68 5.77 -7.98
C ASN A 52 4.42 5.04 -8.48
N THR A 53 4.45 3.71 -8.42
CA THR A 53 3.36 2.87 -8.94
C THR A 53 3.06 1.72 -7.99
N ILE A 54 1.89 1.12 -8.20
CA ILE A 54 1.61 -0.25 -7.78
C ILE A 54 1.56 -1.17 -8.99
N SER A 55 2.05 -2.39 -8.83
CA SER A 55 1.88 -3.50 -9.78
C SER A 55 0.70 -4.36 -9.33
N ILE A 56 -0.23 -4.64 -10.23
CA ILE A 56 -1.37 -5.54 -10.00
C ILE A 56 -1.08 -6.85 -10.73
N ILE A 57 -1.03 -7.93 -9.98
CA ILE A 57 -0.61 -9.26 -10.42
C ILE A 57 -1.81 -10.19 -10.36
N ASP A 58 -2.09 -10.88 -11.47
CA ASP A 58 -3.07 -11.95 -11.53
C ASP A 58 -2.45 -13.27 -11.02
N VAL A 59 -3.00 -13.80 -9.94
CA VAL A 59 -2.47 -14.99 -9.27
C VAL A 59 -2.59 -16.25 -10.13
N ASP A 60 -3.63 -16.37 -10.97
CA ASP A 60 -3.79 -17.56 -11.81
C ASP A 60 -2.80 -17.56 -12.98
N LEU A 61 -2.59 -16.39 -13.58
CA LEU A 61 -1.55 -16.22 -14.61
C LEU A 61 -0.16 -16.45 -14.02
N ALA A 62 0.09 -15.93 -12.81
CA ALA A 62 1.32 -16.18 -12.08
C ALA A 62 1.52 -17.67 -11.82
N ARG A 63 0.50 -18.41 -11.36
CA ARG A 63 0.64 -19.84 -11.05
C ARG A 63 1.10 -20.69 -12.23
N VAL A 64 0.73 -20.31 -13.46
CA VAL A 64 1.13 -21.02 -14.69
C VAL A 64 2.38 -20.45 -15.36
N GLY A 65 3.03 -19.45 -14.75
CA GLY A 65 4.28 -18.88 -15.25
C GLY A 65 4.11 -17.94 -16.43
N ALA A 66 2.91 -17.37 -16.60
CA ALA A 66 2.66 -16.45 -17.69
C ALA A 66 3.51 -15.18 -17.56
N ALA A 67 4.19 -14.78 -18.64
CA ALA A 67 5.05 -13.60 -18.65
C ALA A 67 4.29 -12.29 -18.40
N ASN A 68 2.98 -12.27 -18.63
CA ASN A 68 2.07 -11.15 -18.44
C ASN A 68 1.27 -11.25 -17.12
N ALA A 69 1.81 -11.92 -16.09
CA ALA A 69 1.15 -12.01 -14.80
C ALA A 69 0.98 -10.65 -14.10
N GLU A 70 1.86 -9.68 -14.34
CA GLU A 70 1.59 -8.26 -14.00
C GLU A 70 0.64 -7.70 -15.07
N VAL A 71 -0.64 -7.65 -14.76
CA VAL A 71 -1.69 -7.26 -15.72
C VAL A 71 -1.91 -5.75 -15.78
N ALA A 72 -1.53 -5.02 -14.73
CA ALA A 72 -1.64 -3.57 -14.69
C ALA A 72 -0.56 -2.95 -13.82
N ARG A 73 -0.20 -1.72 -14.16
CA ARG A 73 0.70 -0.86 -13.39
C ARG A 73 0.10 0.53 -13.30
N VAL A 74 -0.12 0.99 -12.07
CA VAL A 74 -0.88 2.22 -11.80
C VAL A 74 0.02 3.23 -11.12
N ARG A 75 0.17 4.43 -11.70
CA ARG A 75 0.78 5.57 -10.99
C ARG A 75 -0.15 6.01 -9.86
N VAL A 76 0.43 6.29 -8.71
CA VAL A 76 -0.30 6.65 -7.48
C VAL A 76 0.31 7.89 -6.85
N GLY A 77 -0.52 8.71 -6.20
CA GLY A 77 -0.10 9.78 -5.31
C GLY A 77 0.39 11.05 -6.01
N THR A 78 0.40 11.09 -7.34
CA THR A 78 0.76 12.24 -8.17
C THR A 78 0.29 12.05 -9.62
N ASP A 79 -0.03 13.15 -10.30
CA ASP A 79 -0.20 13.20 -11.75
C ASP A 79 1.06 13.69 -12.47
N ASP A 80 1.99 14.31 -11.74
CA ASP A 80 3.27 14.75 -12.27
C ASP A 80 4.14 13.52 -12.62
N PRO A 81 4.56 13.34 -13.89
CA PRO A 81 5.42 12.24 -14.28
C PRO A 81 6.78 12.25 -13.56
N ASN A 82 7.22 13.41 -13.06
CA ASN A 82 8.44 13.58 -12.27
C ASN A 82 8.18 13.58 -10.75
N GLY A 83 6.92 13.53 -10.35
CA GLY A 83 6.52 13.54 -8.94
C GLY A 83 7.01 12.30 -8.22
N GLN A 84 7.56 12.51 -7.02
CA GLN A 84 8.06 11.47 -6.13
C GLN A 84 7.01 11.15 -5.06
N THR A 85 6.64 9.88 -4.93
CA THR A 85 5.51 9.45 -4.08
C THR A 85 5.87 8.34 -3.11
N ARG A 86 6.82 7.45 -3.45
CA ARG A 86 7.19 6.25 -2.68
C ARG A 86 5.97 5.56 -2.05
N PRO A 87 5.21 4.76 -2.80
CA PRO A 87 4.11 4.00 -2.22
C PRO A 87 4.63 2.94 -1.23
N PHE A 88 3.91 2.74 -0.12
CA PHE A 88 4.26 1.78 0.94
C PHE A 88 3.31 0.57 0.99
N ILE A 89 2.66 0.27 2.12
CA ILE A 89 1.94 -1.00 2.35
C ILE A 89 0.47 -0.79 1.96
N PRO A 90 0.04 -1.30 0.79
CA PRO A 90 -1.34 -1.16 0.36
C PRO A 90 -2.27 -2.12 1.13
N SER A 91 -3.57 -1.86 1.06
CA SER A 91 -4.62 -2.76 1.54
C SER A 91 -5.80 -2.78 0.56
N PHE A 92 -6.58 -3.86 0.60
CA PHE A 92 -7.83 -3.96 -0.15
C PHE A 92 -9.02 -3.62 0.73
N THR A 93 -10.02 -3.01 0.11
CA THR A 93 -11.38 -3.02 0.66
C THR A 93 -11.95 -4.45 0.68
N PRO A 94 -12.75 -4.83 1.69
CA PRO A 94 -13.33 -6.18 1.79
C PRO A 94 -14.17 -6.60 0.59
N ASN A 95 -14.81 -5.63 -0.07
CA ASN A 95 -15.59 -5.83 -1.29
C ASN A 95 -14.74 -6.04 -2.56
N ARG A 96 -13.40 -5.97 -2.44
CA ARG A 96 -12.39 -6.24 -3.48
C ARG A 96 -12.38 -5.22 -4.62
N ARG A 97 -13.02 -4.07 -4.48
CA ARG A 97 -13.15 -3.07 -5.56
C ARG A 97 -12.04 -2.03 -5.54
N GLU A 98 -11.61 -1.64 -4.35
CA GLU A 98 -10.68 -0.53 -4.16
C GLU A 98 -9.42 -0.96 -3.43
N ILE A 99 -8.29 -0.38 -3.84
CA ILE A 99 -6.98 -0.55 -3.23
C ILE A 99 -6.59 0.78 -2.58
N ILE A 100 -6.23 0.73 -1.31
CA ILE A 100 -5.77 1.89 -0.53
C ILE A 100 -4.25 1.90 -0.53
N VAL A 101 -3.64 2.99 -0.97
CA VAL A 101 -2.18 3.09 -1.14
C VAL A 101 -1.62 4.32 -0.41
N PRO A 102 -0.90 4.12 0.71
CA PRO A 102 -0.13 5.17 1.36
C PRO A 102 1.04 5.65 0.50
N ASN A 103 1.16 6.96 0.26
CA ASN A 103 2.26 7.56 -0.50
C ASN A 103 3.14 8.42 0.41
N PHE A 104 4.31 7.90 0.75
CA PHE A 104 5.20 8.48 1.77
C PHE A 104 5.74 9.86 1.39
N ARG A 105 6.10 10.08 0.12
CA ARG A 105 6.74 11.34 -0.31
C ARG A 105 5.73 12.47 -0.52
N SER A 106 4.56 12.12 -1.06
CA SER A 106 3.52 13.07 -1.43
C SER A 106 2.45 13.29 -0.34
N ASP A 107 2.68 12.76 0.86
CA ASP A 107 1.87 12.97 2.07
C ASP A 107 0.37 12.78 1.81
N ASN A 108 0.02 11.73 1.07
CA ASN A 108 -1.36 11.43 0.71
C ASN A 108 -1.63 9.92 0.63
N VAL A 109 -2.90 9.58 0.46
CA VAL A 109 -3.38 8.22 0.24
C VAL A 109 -4.14 8.17 -1.08
N SER A 110 -3.75 7.27 -1.96
CA SER A 110 -4.49 6.98 -3.18
C SER A 110 -5.56 5.93 -2.93
N ILE A 111 -6.72 6.10 -3.56
CA ILE A 111 -7.73 5.06 -3.74
C ILE A 111 -7.74 4.69 -5.21
N VAL A 112 -7.42 3.42 -5.51
CA VAL A 112 -7.36 2.89 -6.87
C VAL A 112 -8.53 1.93 -7.09
N ASP A 113 -9.30 2.14 -8.16
CA ASP A 113 -10.33 1.20 -8.61
C ASP A 113 -9.66 0.02 -9.33
N LEU A 114 -9.81 -1.17 -8.77
CA LEU A 114 -9.21 -2.39 -9.31
C LEU A 114 -9.71 -2.68 -10.72
N LYS A 115 -11.02 -2.57 -10.97
CA LYS A 115 -11.63 -2.92 -12.25
C LYS A 115 -11.15 -1.99 -13.36
N ARG A 116 -11.09 -0.69 -13.08
CA ARG A 116 -10.52 0.31 -14.01
C ARG A 116 -9.07 0.01 -14.31
N ALA A 117 -8.28 -0.29 -13.28
CA ALA A 117 -6.86 -0.59 -13.44
C ALA A 117 -6.62 -1.80 -14.35
N VAL A 118 -7.29 -2.94 -14.09
CA VAL A 118 -7.10 -4.16 -14.89
C VAL A 118 -7.69 -4.07 -16.30
N ASN A 119 -8.64 -3.16 -16.52
CA ASN A 119 -9.18 -2.86 -17.85
C ASN A 119 -8.34 -1.83 -18.63
N GLY A 120 -7.24 -1.35 -18.07
CA GLY A 120 -6.35 -0.39 -18.72
C GLY A 120 -6.90 1.03 -18.82
N ASP A 121 -7.78 1.43 -17.89
CA ASP A 121 -8.21 2.83 -17.77
C ASP A 121 -6.98 3.74 -17.59
N ARG A 122 -7.05 4.94 -18.16
CA ARG A 122 -6.00 5.96 -18.01
C ARG A 122 -5.96 6.55 -16.60
N ASN A 123 -7.10 6.60 -15.91
CA ASN A 123 -7.25 7.20 -14.59
C ASN A 123 -7.87 6.23 -13.56
N PRO A 124 -7.15 5.15 -13.20
CA PRO A 124 -7.64 4.19 -12.21
C PRO A 124 -7.48 4.66 -10.75
N GLU A 125 -6.62 5.65 -10.48
CA GLU A 125 -6.61 6.37 -9.18
C GLU A 125 -7.85 7.28 -9.12
N ILE A 126 -8.87 6.86 -8.38
CA ILE A 126 -10.18 7.52 -8.34
C ILE A 126 -10.29 8.55 -7.20
N ALA A 127 -9.35 8.57 -6.26
CA ALA A 127 -9.24 9.58 -5.23
C ALA A 127 -7.79 9.70 -4.73
N ARG A 128 -7.45 10.89 -4.26
CA ARG A 128 -6.17 11.20 -3.61
C ARG A 128 -6.46 12.07 -2.39
N ILE A 129 -6.22 11.54 -1.20
CA ILE A 129 -6.62 12.16 0.07
C ILE A 129 -5.35 12.69 0.75
N PRO A 130 -5.19 14.02 0.89
CA PRO A 130 -4.03 14.59 1.57
C PRO A 130 -4.07 14.24 3.05
N LEU A 131 -2.90 13.96 3.62
CA LEU A 131 -2.73 13.74 5.05
C LEU A 131 -1.92 14.89 5.63
N THR A 132 -2.45 15.48 6.69
CA THR A 132 -1.78 16.56 7.42
C THR A 132 -1.56 16.13 8.86
N ARG A 133 -0.46 16.58 9.45
CA ARG A 133 -0.22 16.44 10.88
C ARG A 133 -0.60 17.73 11.60
N PRO A 134 -1.11 17.65 12.85
CA PRO A 134 -1.40 18.84 13.65
C PRO A 134 -0.18 19.74 13.90
N ASP A 135 1.03 19.18 13.91
CA ASP A 135 2.29 19.92 14.08
C ASP A 135 2.82 20.54 12.78
N GLY A 136 2.08 20.44 11.67
CA GLY A 136 2.44 21.00 10.37
C GLY A 136 3.59 20.28 9.67
N ARG A 137 4.12 19.19 10.24
CA ARG A 137 5.20 18.41 9.62
C ARG A 137 4.66 17.40 8.61
N GLU A 138 5.58 16.83 7.83
CA GLU A 138 5.30 15.80 6.83
C GLU A 138 4.61 14.58 7.44
N ALA A 139 3.51 14.14 6.81
CA ALA A 139 2.69 13.03 7.28
C ALA A 139 3.39 11.68 7.12
N ARG A 140 4.15 11.47 6.05
CA ARG A 140 4.94 10.26 5.79
C ARG A 140 4.15 8.96 6.02
N PRO A 141 3.01 8.76 5.32
CA PRO A 141 2.17 7.59 5.51
C PRO A 141 2.86 6.31 5.00
N LYS A 142 2.62 5.19 5.68
CA LYS A 142 3.32 3.91 5.44
C LYS A 142 2.40 2.70 5.43
N GLY A 143 1.69 2.45 6.52
CA GLY A 143 0.79 1.32 6.65
C GLY A 143 -0.63 1.68 6.28
N SER A 144 -1.39 0.73 5.75
CA SER A 144 -2.84 0.83 5.65
C SER A 144 -3.52 -0.45 6.09
N ALA A 145 -4.71 -0.31 6.65
CA ALA A 145 -5.66 -1.40 6.91
C ALA A 145 -7.08 -0.87 6.70
N VAL A 146 -8.03 -1.74 6.37
CA VAL A 146 -9.44 -1.37 6.13
C VAL A 146 -10.32 -2.16 7.08
N THR A 147 -11.32 -1.50 7.67
CA THR A 147 -12.31 -2.15 8.56
C THR A 147 -13.08 -3.25 7.84
N SER A 148 -13.57 -4.25 8.57
CA SER A 148 -14.22 -5.42 7.94
C SER A 148 -15.49 -5.07 7.17
N ASP A 149 -16.17 -3.99 7.55
CA ASP A 149 -17.34 -3.43 6.85
C ASP A 149 -16.98 -2.55 5.64
N GLY A 150 -15.69 -2.27 5.44
CA GLY A 150 -15.18 -1.43 4.36
C GLY A 150 -15.51 0.06 4.50
N HIS A 151 -15.94 0.53 5.68
CA HIS A 151 -16.27 1.94 5.88
C HIS A 151 -15.01 2.78 6.10
N TYR A 152 -14.04 2.31 6.87
CA TYR A 152 -12.86 3.10 7.22
C TYR A 152 -11.55 2.49 6.73
N ALA A 153 -10.65 3.35 6.26
CA ALA A 153 -9.23 3.01 6.14
C ALA A 153 -8.44 3.67 7.28
N VAL A 154 -7.56 2.90 7.89
CA VAL A 154 -6.66 3.35 8.96
C VAL A 154 -5.24 3.38 8.42
N ILE A 155 -4.58 4.53 8.55
CA ILE A 155 -3.29 4.82 7.91
C ILE A 155 -2.29 5.22 8.98
N SER A 156 -1.13 4.57 9.01
CA SER A 156 -0.04 4.95 9.92
C SER A 156 0.96 5.84 9.20
N GLY A 157 1.65 6.70 9.95
CA GLY A 157 2.75 7.50 9.43
C GLY A 157 3.44 8.33 10.49
N GLY A 158 4.26 9.27 10.02
CA GLY A 158 5.15 10.08 10.83
C GLY A 158 6.60 9.83 10.43
N ALA A 159 7.37 10.91 10.29
CA ALA A 159 8.79 10.81 9.96
C ALA A 159 9.60 10.22 11.13
N ARG A 160 10.65 9.46 10.86
CA ARG A 160 11.62 9.05 11.89
C ARG A 160 12.25 10.27 12.55
N VAL A 161 12.22 10.31 13.88
CA VAL A 161 12.87 11.34 14.71
C VAL A 161 14.01 10.72 15.50
N THR A 162 15.15 11.40 15.54
CA THR A 162 16.34 11.00 16.32
C THR A 162 16.76 12.06 17.35
N ALA A 163 16.00 13.16 17.44
CA ALA A 163 16.28 14.28 18.34
C ALA A 163 16.08 13.90 19.83
N VAL A 164 16.84 14.59 20.69
CA VAL A 164 16.76 14.49 22.16
C VAL A 164 16.46 15.90 22.73
N PRO A 165 15.42 16.09 23.55
CA PRO A 165 14.48 15.08 24.04
C PRO A 165 13.58 14.51 22.93
N PHE A 166 13.22 13.24 23.06
CA PHE A 166 12.37 12.54 22.10
C PHE A 166 10.96 13.15 22.09
N THR A 167 10.46 13.46 20.90
CA THR A 167 9.06 13.82 20.67
C THR A 167 8.46 12.85 19.66
N PRO A 168 7.37 12.13 20.00
CA PRO A 168 6.70 11.23 19.07
C PRO A 168 6.24 11.95 17.80
N SER A 169 6.57 11.38 16.65
CA SER A 169 6.07 11.81 15.35
C SER A 169 4.97 10.91 14.80
N GLY A 170 4.81 9.72 15.40
CA GLY A 170 3.86 8.71 14.99
C GLY A 170 2.43 9.25 15.03
N THR A 171 1.76 9.15 13.88
CA THR A 171 0.38 9.58 13.69
C THR A 171 -0.39 8.46 12.99
N VAL A 172 -1.66 8.32 13.35
CA VAL A 172 -2.62 7.45 12.68
C VAL A 172 -3.80 8.29 12.20
N TRP A 173 -4.19 8.14 10.94
CA TRP A 173 -5.36 8.78 10.35
C TRP A 173 -6.45 7.75 10.10
N ILE A 174 -7.69 8.15 10.31
CA ILE A 174 -8.87 7.36 9.98
C ILE A 174 -9.58 8.10 8.85
N ILE A 175 -9.71 7.42 7.71
CA ILE A 175 -10.36 7.93 6.50
C ILE A 175 -11.72 7.25 6.38
N ASP A 176 -12.78 8.04 6.25
CA ASP A 176 -14.08 7.54 5.80
C ASP A 176 -14.02 7.31 4.28
N LEU A 177 -14.11 6.07 3.84
CA LEU A 177 -13.96 5.70 2.43
C LEU A 177 -15.15 6.12 1.56
N ARG A 178 -16.33 6.32 2.15
CA ARG A 178 -17.52 6.77 1.43
C ARG A 178 -17.43 8.26 1.13
N LYS A 179 -16.91 9.03 2.09
CA LYS A 179 -16.72 10.48 1.97
C LYS A 179 -15.38 10.88 1.36
N ARG A 180 -14.40 9.98 1.41
CA ARG A 180 -13.01 10.17 0.95
C ARG A 180 -12.32 11.31 1.70
N GLU A 181 -12.52 11.33 3.02
CA GLU A 181 -11.98 12.37 3.89
C GLU A 181 -11.39 11.77 5.17
N VAL A 182 -10.41 12.45 5.75
CA VAL A 182 -9.93 12.14 7.09
C VAL A 182 -10.99 12.57 8.10
N VAL A 183 -11.47 11.64 8.91
CA VAL A 183 -12.49 11.88 9.95
C VAL A 183 -11.93 11.87 11.37
N ALA A 184 -10.74 11.29 11.56
CA ALA A 184 -10.04 11.33 12.84
C ALA A 184 -8.52 11.20 12.67
N THR A 185 -7.79 11.71 13.67
CA THR A 185 -6.34 11.66 13.74
C THR A 185 -5.90 11.36 15.16
N VAL A 186 -5.01 10.37 15.32
CA VAL A 186 -4.42 9.96 16.59
C VAL A 186 -2.93 10.29 16.54
N THR A 187 -2.45 11.08 17.49
CA THR A 187 -1.03 11.46 17.61
C THR A 187 -0.36 10.74 18.77
N GLY A 188 0.97 10.78 18.82
CA GLY A 188 1.72 10.20 19.94
C GLY A 188 1.99 8.70 19.80
N VAL A 189 1.85 8.13 18.59
CA VAL A 189 1.97 6.69 18.30
C VAL A 189 3.45 6.24 18.21
N GLY A 190 4.32 6.85 19.02
CA GLY A 190 5.75 6.56 19.03
C GLY A 190 6.53 7.17 17.86
N ASN A 191 7.55 6.44 17.40
CA ASN A 191 8.50 6.90 16.37
C ASN A 191 8.40 6.03 15.13
N ASP A 192 8.17 6.64 13.97
CA ASP A 192 8.21 5.99 12.65
C ASP A 192 7.33 4.71 12.53
N PRO A 193 6.01 4.74 12.82
CA PRO A 193 5.16 3.55 12.72
C PRO A 193 5.02 3.07 11.26
N TYR A 194 5.02 1.74 11.05
CA TYR A 194 4.88 1.07 9.74
C TYR A 194 3.60 0.24 9.69
N GLY A 195 3.69 -1.07 9.93
CA GLY A 195 2.58 -2.00 9.77
C GLY A 195 1.41 -1.66 10.70
N LEU A 196 0.20 -1.90 10.21
CA LEU A 196 -1.03 -1.81 10.96
C LEU A 196 -1.79 -3.14 10.85
N ALA A 197 -2.49 -3.49 11.92
CA ALA A 197 -3.48 -4.55 11.93
C ALA A 197 -4.71 -4.02 12.66
N LEU A 198 -5.90 -4.41 12.20
CA LEU A 198 -7.16 -4.13 12.87
C LEU A 198 -7.64 -5.39 13.57
N ALA A 199 -8.01 -5.24 14.84
CA ALA A 199 -8.70 -6.25 15.62
C ALA A 199 -10.02 -5.63 16.05
N GLU A 200 -11.11 -6.10 15.45
CA GLU A 200 -12.45 -5.57 15.70
C GLU A 200 -13.16 -6.50 16.71
N ALA A 201 -13.72 -5.91 17.75
CA ALA A 201 -14.57 -6.65 18.67
C ALA A 201 -15.96 -6.78 18.07
N ASN A 202 -16.48 -8.01 18.00
CA ASN A 202 -17.90 -8.21 17.79
C ASN A 202 -18.62 -7.75 19.07
N HIS A 203 -19.35 -6.64 19.00
CA HIS A 203 -20.26 -6.19 20.05
C HIS A 203 -21.67 -6.71 19.76
#